data_AF-X6LET2-F1
#
_entry.id   AF-X6LET2-F1
#
_cell.length_a   1.000
_cell.length_b   1.000
_cell.length_c   1.000
_cell.angle_alpha   90.00
_cell.angle_beta   90.00
_cell.angle_gamma   90.00
#
_symmetry.space_group_name_H-M   'P 1'
#
loop_
_entity.id
_entity.type
_entity.pdbx_description
1 polymer ?
#
loop_
_entity_poly.entity_id
_entity_poly.type
_entity_poly.pdbx_seq_one_letter_code
_entity_poly.pdbx_strand_id
1 'polypeptide(L)'
;MEKSFNKGLWNVWLALGMSFLSHRDFAIEDLPKQKADIIRDYYGDIRTIAIGQLRSAWDVLKSHRSDLAETMVAATIAASASNVPEIQEFAEDVYFQMMKTEFETTNAMKNVETHTIDQIDLLTVEHGNNETIMNRYLNFFRKRVNAKLANTNTKLKKMGVQFVDEIEKLYEYLVQLRKLPSDAMHEDERTLATLKLLQYLDKGGKIEMYNRYVHKLALMHAQLGNHIESGRCYVQHASRLGWSDRILRGEPNNSLEEQSEWKRHVQLLDNAYQQFLIGEAWEMAVKVCQELCHVYETVLFDLKALSTQLEKQSQCWKFISQHDRVFHSHFLLSFRGDFPDELRGSDFIYRSGRGKNPESVMDFTNRIKTKWKDAKIVNSSDRIPPENESPDFKEQFIRIAKLNPSSPEEIDGGDFKWKNTKAPLRMKQYYREMELNTFYFTYQDKRKKKKEGNEFRNLWITQVFVIAEETIPSIRRCVPVIKHVSKTFSPLQTAINNLNVKTQELINLVEVCELDPSHDIRSLSMSVNGVLDAAVMGGVAKYQEAFFDSDYFDETPQDKNLAEKFKEALRWQLQEAEKALGVYAKHRPDNLADHVTHLEECLIKMKRDLMEFLAHPRRKF
;
A
#
# COMPACT_ATOMS: atom_id res chain seq x y z
N MET A 1 -21.50 31.44 -50.10
CA MET A 1 -20.75 31.44 -48.83
C MET A 1 -21.17 30.20 -48.07
N GLU A 2 -20.32 29.17 -48.04
CA GLU A 2 -20.52 28.07 -47.09
C GLU A 2 -20.53 28.67 -45.69
N LYS A 3 -21.64 28.49 -44.96
CA LYS A 3 -21.72 28.91 -43.56
C LYS A 3 -20.69 28.07 -42.81
N SER A 4 -19.61 28.69 -42.36
CA SER A 4 -18.56 28.00 -41.61
C SER A 4 -19.16 27.40 -40.33
N PHE A 5 -18.84 26.14 -40.05
CA PHE A 5 -19.22 25.48 -38.82
C PHE A 5 -18.57 26.20 -37.63
N ASN A 6 -19.38 26.76 -36.73
CA ASN A 6 -18.91 27.38 -35.49
C ASN A 6 -19.14 26.41 -34.32
N LYS A 7 -18.11 25.61 -34.01
CA LYS A 7 -18.16 24.61 -32.92
C LYS A 7 -18.58 25.23 -31.58
N GLY A 8 -18.02 26.38 -31.23
CA GLY A 8 -18.30 27.05 -29.95
C GLY A 8 -19.76 27.44 -29.78
N LEU A 9 -20.35 28.08 -30.81
CA LEU A 9 -21.75 28.48 -30.78
C LEU A 9 -22.70 27.28 -30.72
N TRP A 10 -22.42 26.24 -31.52
CA TRP A 10 -23.22 25.01 -31.53
C TRP A 10 -23.15 24.26 -30.21
N ASN A 11 -21.96 24.16 -29.60
CA ASN A 11 -21.78 23.57 -28.27
C ASN A 11 -22.64 24.28 -27.23
N VAL A 12 -22.58 25.62 -27.16
CA VAL A 12 -23.37 26.40 -26.18
C VAL A 12 -24.87 26.24 -26.40
N TRP A 13 -25.33 26.34 -27.65
CA TRP A 13 -26.76 26.25 -27.97
C TRP A 13 -27.33 24.86 -27.67
N LEU A 14 -26.63 23.80 -28.10
CA LEU A 14 -27.08 22.43 -27.85
C LEU A 14 -26.98 22.08 -26.35
N ALA A 15 -25.92 22.51 -25.66
CA ALA A 15 -25.79 22.30 -24.22
C ALA A 15 -26.93 22.97 -23.44
N LEU A 16 -27.30 24.20 -23.80
CA LEU A 16 -28.45 24.90 -23.23
C LEU A 16 -29.74 24.12 -23.48
N GLY A 17 -29.97 23.68 -24.73
CA GLY A 17 -31.14 22.89 -25.10
C GLY A 17 -31.24 21.59 -24.31
N MET A 18 -30.17 20.82 -24.23
CA MET A 18 -30.13 19.57 -23.47
C MET A 18 -30.31 19.81 -21.96
N SER A 19 -29.71 20.86 -21.42
CA SER A 19 -29.89 21.26 -20.03
C SER A 19 -31.34 21.63 -19.73
N PHE A 20 -32.01 22.32 -20.66
CA PHE A 20 -33.44 22.63 -20.57
C PHE A 20 -34.30 21.35 -20.54
N LEU A 21 -33.97 20.35 -21.36
CA LEU A 21 -34.67 19.06 -21.36
C LEU A 21 -34.48 18.27 -20.06
N SER A 22 -33.31 18.38 -19.42
CA SER A 22 -32.96 17.64 -18.21
C SER A 22 -33.17 18.44 -16.90
N HIS A 23 -33.63 19.69 -16.96
CA HIS A 23 -33.74 20.53 -15.77
C HIS A 23 -34.91 20.10 -14.89
N ARG A 24 -34.65 19.94 -13.59
CA ARG A 24 -35.65 19.52 -12.58
C ARG A 24 -36.90 20.39 -12.53
N ASP A 25 -36.77 21.70 -12.74
CA ASP A 25 -37.91 22.63 -12.68
C ASP A 25 -38.89 22.43 -13.84
N PHE A 26 -38.45 21.80 -14.93
CA PHE A 26 -39.30 21.44 -16.07
C PHE A 26 -39.73 19.97 -16.04
N ALA A 27 -39.29 19.19 -15.04
CA ALA A 27 -39.65 17.78 -14.88
C ALA A 27 -41.07 17.62 -14.30
N ILE A 28 -42.08 17.82 -15.15
CA ILE A 28 -43.50 17.72 -14.77
C ILE A 28 -43.81 16.34 -14.16
N GLU A 29 -43.10 15.29 -14.56
CA GLU A 29 -43.22 13.93 -14.03
C GLU A 29 -42.84 13.80 -12.55
N ASP A 30 -41.97 14.67 -12.04
CA ASP A 30 -41.49 14.63 -10.66
C ASP A 30 -42.31 15.54 -9.73
N LEU A 31 -43.27 16.30 -10.28
CA LEU A 31 -44.16 17.16 -9.52
C LEU A 31 -45.32 16.38 -8.88
N PRO A 32 -45.90 16.87 -7.76
CA PRO A 32 -47.12 16.32 -7.21
C PRO A 32 -48.26 16.32 -8.24
N LYS A 33 -49.02 15.23 -8.31
CA LYS A 33 -50.03 14.97 -9.35
C LYS A 33 -50.94 16.18 -9.66
N GLN A 34 -51.50 16.82 -8.63
CA GLN A 34 -52.37 18.00 -8.82
C GLN A 34 -51.67 19.17 -9.52
N LYS A 35 -50.40 19.45 -9.20
CA LYS A 35 -49.63 20.51 -9.86
C LYS A 35 -49.25 20.09 -11.29
N ALA A 36 -48.87 18.84 -11.47
CA ALA A 36 -48.54 18.30 -12.78
C ALA A 36 -49.73 18.38 -13.75
N ASP A 37 -50.93 18.05 -13.28
CA ASP A 37 -52.16 18.08 -14.09
C ASP A 37 -52.51 19.52 -14.50
N ILE A 38 -52.45 20.49 -13.57
CA ILE A 38 -52.65 21.92 -13.90
C ILE A 38 -51.64 22.40 -14.95
N ILE A 39 -50.36 22.08 -14.80
CA ILE A 39 -49.34 22.54 -15.75
C ILE A 39 -49.58 21.94 -17.13
N ARG A 40 -49.92 20.64 -17.21
CA ARG A 40 -50.24 19.98 -18.48
C ARG A 40 -51.46 20.61 -19.17
N ASP A 41 -52.50 20.95 -18.41
CA ASP A 41 -53.73 21.52 -18.96
C ASP A 41 -53.54 22.94 -19.51
N TYR A 42 -52.75 23.78 -18.81
CA TYR A 42 -52.56 25.18 -19.21
C TYR A 42 -51.39 25.41 -20.19
N TYR A 43 -50.29 24.68 -20.03
CA TYR A 43 -49.04 24.95 -20.75
C TYR A 43 -48.50 23.74 -21.54
N GLY A 44 -49.04 22.53 -21.30
CA GLY A 44 -48.47 21.30 -21.82
C GLY A 44 -47.07 21.02 -21.26
N ASP A 45 -46.33 20.16 -21.94
CA ASP A 45 -44.91 19.94 -21.66
C ASP A 45 -44.04 20.71 -22.64
N ILE A 46 -43.56 21.88 -22.23
CA ILE A 46 -42.73 22.76 -23.08
C ILE A 46 -41.43 22.09 -23.57
N ARG A 47 -40.98 21.01 -22.91
CA ARG A 47 -39.81 20.25 -23.35
C ARG A 47 -40.08 19.52 -24.66
N THR A 48 -41.31 19.04 -24.91
CA THR A 48 -41.63 18.35 -26.16
C THR A 48 -41.57 19.30 -27.37
N ILE A 49 -41.90 20.58 -27.17
CA ILE A 49 -41.77 21.63 -28.19
C ILE A 49 -40.28 21.89 -28.49
N ALA A 50 -39.45 22.00 -27.45
CA ALA A 50 -38.01 22.23 -27.60
C ALA A 50 -37.30 21.09 -28.35
N ILE A 51 -37.71 19.83 -28.15
CA ILE A 51 -37.15 18.67 -28.86
C ILE A 51 -37.28 18.82 -30.38
N GLY A 52 -38.40 19.36 -30.88
CA GLY A 52 -38.59 19.57 -32.32
C GLY A 52 -37.50 20.46 -32.93
N GLN A 53 -37.17 21.56 -32.24
CA GLN A 53 -36.09 22.47 -32.66
C GLN A 53 -34.71 21.81 -32.54
N LEU A 54 -34.46 21.07 -31.45
CA LEU A 54 -33.20 20.37 -31.22
C LEU A 54 -32.96 19.27 -32.26
N ARG A 55 -34.00 18.51 -32.65
CA ARG A 55 -33.93 17.51 -33.73
C ARG A 55 -33.55 18.14 -35.05
N SER A 56 -34.25 19.22 -35.45
CA SER A 56 -33.93 19.94 -36.69
C SER A 56 -32.50 20.46 -36.72
N ALA A 57 -32.02 21.02 -35.60
CA ALA A 57 -30.64 21.48 -35.49
C ALA A 57 -29.63 20.32 -35.57
N TRP A 58 -29.89 19.22 -34.86
CA TRP A 58 -29.02 18.04 -34.87
C TRP A 58 -28.92 17.36 -36.25
N ASP A 59 -29.98 17.42 -37.05
CA ASP A 59 -30.00 16.92 -38.43
C ASP A 59 -29.16 17.74 -39.40
N VAL A 60 -28.98 19.03 -39.14
CA VAL A 60 -28.08 19.90 -39.94
C VAL A 60 -26.61 19.58 -39.65
N LEU A 61 -26.30 19.02 -38.47
CA LEU A 61 -24.94 18.83 -37.98
C LEU A 61 -24.30 17.47 -38.32
N LYS A 62 -24.85 16.71 -39.29
CA LYS A 62 -24.44 15.32 -39.60
C LYS A 62 -22.92 15.09 -39.70
N SER A 63 -22.20 15.98 -40.39
CA SER A 63 -20.74 15.87 -40.59
C SER A 63 -19.90 16.29 -39.39
N HIS A 64 -20.52 16.90 -38.36
CA HIS A 64 -19.84 17.48 -37.20
C HIS A 64 -20.27 16.86 -35.86
N ARG A 65 -21.07 15.79 -35.88
CA ARG A 65 -21.62 15.18 -34.65
C ARG A 65 -20.53 14.67 -33.71
N SER A 66 -19.47 14.07 -34.24
CA SER A 66 -18.31 13.60 -33.45
C SER A 66 -17.50 14.75 -32.84
N ASP A 67 -17.47 15.92 -33.49
CA ASP A 67 -16.73 17.10 -33.01
C ASP A 67 -17.38 17.71 -31.76
N LEU A 68 -18.67 17.43 -31.54
CA LEU A 68 -19.50 17.92 -30.44
C LEU A 68 -19.55 16.95 -29.24
N ALA A 69 -18.94 15.77 -29.35
CA ALA A 69 -19.04 14.71 -28.33
C ALA A 69 -18.60 15.17 -26.94
N GLU A 70 -17.58 16.04 -26.86
CA GLU A 70 -17.07 16.64 -25.63
C GLU A 70 -18.14 17.29 -24.77
N THR A 71 -19.08 18.00 -25.40
CA THR A 71 -20.18 18.67 -24.71
C THR A 71 -21.44 17.82 -24.69
N MET A 72 -21.73 17.15 -25.80
CA MET A 72 -23.01 16.51 -26.02
C MET A 72 -23.14 15.15 -25.35
N VAL A 73 -22.07 14.39 -25.14
CA VAL A 73 -22.15 13.09 -24.47
C VAL A 73 -22.69 13.26 -23.05
N ALA A 74 -22.09 14.17 -22.27
CA ALA A 74 -22.52 14.46 -20.90
C ALA A 74 -23.99 14.90 -20.84
N ALA A 75 -24.36 15.88 -21.68
CA ALA A 75 -25.71 16.45 -21.72
C ALA A 75 -26.77 15.43 -22.19
N THR A 76 -26.39 14.53 -23.10
CA THR A 76 -27.26 13.46 -23.61
C THR A 76 -27.53 12.39 -22.57
N ILE A 77 -26.48 11.95 -21.87
CA ILE A 77 -26.64 10.98 -20.78
C ILE A 77 -27.51 11.60 -19.68
N ALA A 78 -27.30 12.86 -19.31
CA ALA A 78 -28.14 13.56 -18.32
C ALA A 78 -29.63 13.58 -18.74
N ALA A 79 -29.93 13.97 -19.99
CA ALA A 79 -31.30 13.98 -20.51
C ALA A 79 -31.96 12.60 -20.57
N SER A 80 -31.16 11.52 -20.72
CA SER A 80 -31.67 10.15 -20.79
C SER A 80 -32.41 9.68 -19.53
N ALA A 81 -32.21 10.34 -18.38
CA ALA A 81 -32.90 10.01 -17.13
C ALA A 81 -34.32 10.58 -17.00
N SER A 82 -34.77 11.44 -17.92
CA SER A 82 -36.16 11.92 -17.97
C SER A 82 -37.13 10.76 -18.21
N ASN A 83 -38.37 10.87 -17.71
CA ASN A 83 -39.43 9.88 -17.98
C ASN A 83 -40.25 10.20 -19.25
N VAL A 84 -39.95 11.29 -19.96
CA VAL A 84 -40.64 11.68 -21.20
C VAL A 84 -40.11 10.84 -22.38
N PRO A 85 -40.94 10.02 -23.05
CA PRO A 85 -40.50 9.13 -24.11
C PRO A 85 -39.78 9.84 -25.26
N GLU A 86 -40.25 11.02 -25.65
CA GLU A 86 -39.71 11.83 -26.74
C GLU A 86 -38.28 12.33 -26.43
N ILE A 87 -38.01 12.66 -25.16
CA ILE A 87 -36.67 13.09 -24.69
C ILE A 87 -35.73 11.89 -24.69
N GLN A 88 -36.20 10.73 -24.19
CA GLN A 88 -35.41 9.52 -24.15
C GLN A 88 -35.04 9.03 -25.57
N GLU A 89 -35.99 9.06 -26.51
CA GLU A 89 -35.74 8.71 -27.91
C GLU A 89 -34.77 9.69 -28.57
N PHE A 90 -34.91 10.99 -28.32
CA PHE A 90 -33.98 11.99 -28.83
C PHE A 90 -32.56 11.79 -28.28
N ALA A 91 -32.43 11.56 -26.97
CA ALA A 91 -31.14 11.30 -26.35
C ALA A 91 -30.47 10.02 -26.89
N GLU A 92 -31.26 8.96 -27.09
CA GLU A 92 -30.81 7.72 -27.71
C GLU A 92 -30.29 7.95 -29.14
N ASP A 93 -31.03 8.70 -29.96
CA ASP A 93 -30.63 9.05 -31.33
C ASP A 93 -29.34 9.88 -31.34
N VAL A 94 -29.25 10.92 -30.51
CA VAL A 94 -28.09 11.81 -30.44
C VAL A 94 -26.83 11.02 -30.03
N TYR A 95 -26.91 10.24 -28.95
CA TYR A 95 -25.79 9.45 -28.46
C TYR A 95 -25.31 8.43 -29.49
N PHE A 96 -26.24 7.64 -30.04
CA PHE A 96 -25.92 6.62 -31.03
C PHE A 96 -25.36 7.24 -32.32
N GLN A 97 -25.86 8.39 -32.75
CA GLN A 97 -25.35 9.05 -33.95
C GLN A 97 -23.95 9.63 -33.75
N MET A 98 -23.61 10.17 -32.57
CA MET A 98 -22.22 10.57 -32.26
C MET A 98 -21.28 9.37 -32.36
N MET A 99 -21.66 8.25 -31.73
CA MET A 99 -20.90 7.00 -31.75
C MET A 99 -20.71 6.47 -33.19
N LYS A 100 -21.79 6.45 -33.97
CA LYS A 100 -21.77 6.00 -35.37
C LYS A 100 -20.89 6.90 -36.25
N THR A 101 -21.04 8.22 -36.16
CA THR A 101 -20.26 9.17 -36.96
C THR A 101 -18.76 9.11 -36.64
N GLU A 102 -18.40 8.98 -35.36
CA GLU A 102 -17.00 8.81 -34.97
C GLU A 102 -16.42 7.48 -35.50
N PHE A 103 -17.20 6.40 -35.40
CA PHE A 103 -16.78 5.09 -35.91
C PHE A 103 -16.60 5.07 -37.43
N GLU A 104 -17.52 5.68 -38.18
CA GLU A 104 -17.42 5.78 -39.65
C GLU A 104 -16.19 6.60 -40.08
N THR A 105 -15.75 7.56 -39.25
CA THR A 105 -14.60 8.43 -39.55
C THR A 105 -13.27 7.82 -39.12
N THR A 106 -13.21 7.20 -37.94
CA THR A 106 -11.96 6.79 -37.29
C THR A 106 -11.80 5.27 -37.11
N ASN A 107 -12.85 4.50 -37.38
CA ASN A 107 -12.95 3.07 -37.10
C ASN A 107 -12.84 2.73 -35.59
N ALA A 108 -13.06 3.74 -34.73
CA ALA A 108 -13.03 3.70 -33.27
C ALA A 108 -14.08 4.67 -32.68
N MET A 109 -14.26 4.66 -31.36
CA MET A 109 -15.25 5.50 -30.65
C MET A 109 -14.60 6.20 -29.44
N LYS A 110 -13.30 6.48 -29.52
CA LYS A 110 -12.49 6.89 -28.37
C LYS A 110 -13.00 8.16 -27.70
N ASN A 111 -13.43 9.15 -28.49
CA ASN A 111 -13.90 10.42 -27.97
C ASN A 111 -15.22 10.23 -27.20
N VAL A 112 -16.18 9.54 -27.80
CA VAL A 112 -17.44 9.18 -27.11
C VAL A 112 -17.19 8.32 -25.88
N GLU A 113 -16.27 7.35 -25.96
CA GLU A 113 -15.88 6.50 -24.82
C GLU A 113 -15.33 7.34 -23.65
N THR A 114 -14.34 8.19 -23.90
CA THR A 114 -13.71 9.05 -22.87
C THR A 114 -14.74 9.93 -22.18
N HIS A 115 -15.58 10.64 -22.93
CA HIS A 115 -16.58 11.53 -22.34
C HIS A 115 -17.71 10.79 -21.64
N THR A 116 -18.04 9.57 -22.08
CA THR A 116 -19.02 8.73 -21.39
C THR A 116 -18.46 8.26 -20.05
N ILE A 117 -17.20 7.83 -20.01
CA ILE A 117 -16.51 7.41 -18.79
C ILE A 117 -16.48 8.56 -17.77
N ASP A 118 -16.13 9.77 -18.20
CA ASP A 118 -16.15 10.96 -17.35
C ASP A 118 -17.53 11.25 -16.77
N GLN A 119 -18.57 11.16 -17.62
CA GLN A 119 -19.93 11.38 -17.18
C GLN A 119 -20.39 10.31 -16.20
N ILE A 120 -20.00 9.06 -16.37
CA ILE A 120 -20.32 7.98 -15.43
C ILE A 120 -19.61 8.19 -14.09
N ASP A 121 -18.35 8.64 -14.07
CA ASP A 121 -17.65 9.03 -12.83
C ASP A 121 -18.43 10.15 -12.11
N LEU A 122 -18.77 11.22 -12.84
CA LEU A 122 -19.52 12.36 -12.30
C LEU A 122 -20.90 11.97 -11.78
N LEU A 123 -21.70 11.24 -12.55
CA LEU A 123 -23.02 10.76 -12.12
C LEU A 123 -22.90 9.80 -10.93
N THR A 124 -21.86 8.99 -10.87
CA THR A 124 -21.62 8.15 -9.70
C THR A 124 -21.25 8.98 -8.49
N VAL A 125 -20.66 10.17 -8.62
CA VAL A 125 -20.40 11.15 -7.54
C VAL A 125 -21.63 11.99 -7.19
N GLU A 126 -22.58 12.20 -8.09
CA GLU A 126 -23.81 12.96 -7.78
C GLU A 126 -24.91 12.05 -7.23
N HIS A 127 -25.16 10.92 -7.89
CA HIS A 127 -26.34 10.07 -7.69
C HIS A 127 -26.05 8.63 -7.28
N GLY A 128 -24.80 8.23 -7.07
CA GLY A 128 -24.42 6.86 -6.68
C GLY A 128 -25.12 6.28 -5.45
N ASN A 129 -25.72 7.10 -4.57
CA ASN A 129 -26.54 6.65 -3.44
C ASN A 129 -28.03 6.47 -3.78
N ASN A 130 -28.47 6.92 -4.96
CA ASN A 130 -29.84 6.80 -5.45
C ASN A 130 -29.90 5.75 -6.57
N GLU A 131 -30.14 4.51 -6.16
CA GLU A 131 -30.17 3.35 -7.05
C GLU A 131 -31.20 3.50 -8.17
N THR A 132 -32.35 4.15 -7.90
CA THR A 132 -33.39 4.39 -8.91
C THR A 132 -32.89 5.28 -10.05
N ILE A 133 -32.24 6.41 -9.73
CA ILE A 133 -31.70 7.33 -10.74
C ILE A 133 -30.59 6.65 -11.53
N MET A 134 -29.66 5.97 -10.84
CA MET A 134 -28.57 5.28 -11.53
C MET A 134 -29.06 4.13 -12.42
N ASN A 135 -30.09 3.41 -12.00
CA ASN A 135 -30.72 2.39 -12.83
C ASN A 135 -31.37 2.99 -14.09
N ARG A 136 -31.84 4.24 -14.08
CA ARG A 136 -32.31 4.91 -15.31
C ARG A 136 -31.15 5.14 -16.28
N TYR A 137 -30.02 5.68 -15.80
CA TYR A 137 -28.82 5.86 -16.62
C TYR A 137 -28.28 4.53 -17.16
N LEU A 138 -28.19 3.48 -16.34
CA LEU A 138 -27.77 2.16 -16.82
C LEU A 138 -28.76 1.55 -17.83
N ASN A 139 -30.06 1.72 -17.63
CA ASN A 139 -31.08 1.24 -18.57
C ASN A 139 -30.97 1.94 -19.93
N PHE A 140 -30.55 3.21 -19.97
CA PHE A 140 -30.24 3.89 -21.21
C PHE A 140 -29.19 3.13 -22.02
N PHE A 141 -28.07 2.75 -21.41
CA PHE A 141 -27.05 1.94 -22.11
C PHE A 141 -27.53 0.51 -22.41
N ARG A 142 -27.98 -0.21 -21.38
CA ARG A 142 -28.35 -1.64 -21.46
C ARG A 142 -29.47 -1.93 -22.45
N LYS A 143 -30.49 -1.05 -22.53
CA LYS A 143 -31.68 -1.28 -23.36
C LYS A 143 -31.67 -0.42 -24.61
N ARG A 144 -31.54 0.90 -24.46
CA ARG A 144 -31.75 1.85 -25.57
C ARG A 144 -30.57 1.85 -26.54
N VAL A 145 -29.36 2.09 -26.05
CA VAL A 145 -28.16 2.10 -26.89
C VAL A 145 -27.93 0.72 -27.53
N ASN A 146 -28.07 -0.37 -26.76
CA ASN A 146 -27.96 -1.73 -27.29
C ASN A 146 -28.98 -2.06 -28.39
N ALA A 147 -30.23 -1.57 -28.28
CA ALA A 147 -31.24 -1.77 -29.31
C ALA A 147 -30.85 -1.10 -30.64
N LYS A 148 -30.28 0.10 -30.60
CA LYS A 148 -29.75 0.77 -31.81
C LYS A 148 -28.55 0.03 -32.38
N LEU A 149 -27.62 -0.41 -31.53
CA LEU A 149 -26.43 -1.19 -31.94
C LEU A 149 -26.80 -2.53 -32.60
N ALA A 150 -27.89 -3.18 -32.18
CA ALA A 150 -28.33 -4.46 -32.71
C ALA A 150 -28.57 -4.42 -34.24
N ASN A 151 -28.94 -3.25 -34.76
CA ASN A 151 -29.27 -2.99 -36.16
C ASN A 151 -28.11 -2.39 -36.97
N THR A 152 -26.87 -2.44 -36.46
CA THR A 152 -25.67 -1.89 -37.13
C THR A 152 -24.81 -2.97 -37.79
N ASN A 153 -23.77 -2.51 -38.51
CA ASN A 153 -22.74 -3.41 -39.03
C ASN A 153 -22.07 -4.22 -37.91
N THR A 154 -21.55 -5.41 -38.25
CA THR A 154 -21.01 -6.38 -37.28
C THR A 154 -19.90 -5.80 -36.40
N LYS A 155 -19.07 -4.89 -36.95
CA LYS A 155 -17.93 -4.33 -36.23
C LYS A 155 -18.35 -3.29 -35.19
N LEU A 156 -19.18 -2.32 -35.59
CA LEU A 156 -19.75 -1.32 -34.69
C LEU A 156 -20.61 -1.98 -33.61
N LYS A 157 -21.44 -2.96 -33.98
CA LYS A 157 -22.24 -3.74 -33.01
C LYS A 157 -21.36 -4.39 -31.97
N LYS A 158 -20.30 -5.11 -32.38
CA LYS A 158 -19.40 -5.81 -31.45
C LYS A 158 -18.69 -4.82 -30.51
N MET A 159 -18.16 -3.73 -31.05
CA MET A 159 -17.44 -2.72 -30.26
C MET A 159 -18.38 -1.97 -29.30
N GLY A 160 -19.56 -1.56 -29.77
CA GLY A 160 -20.54 -0.83 -28.96
C GLY A 160 -21.12 -1.68 -27.83
N VAL A 161 -21.43 -2.96 -28.08
CA VAL A 161 -21.93 -3.87 -27.03
C VAL A 161 -20.85 -4.11 -25.97
N GLN A 162 -19.60 -4.37 -26.41
CA GLN A 162 -18.48 -4.49 -25.48
C GLN A 162 -18.31 -3.22 -24.63
N PHE A 163 -18.43 -2.05 -25.25
CA PHE A 163 -18.33 -0.78 -24.54
C PHE A 163 -19.46 -0.58 -23.51
N VAL A 164 -20.69 -0.97 -23.83
CA VAL A 164 -21.81 -0.94 -22.86
C VAL A 164 -21.53 -1.86 -21.66
N ASP A 165 -21.01 -3.06 -21.90
CA ASP A 165 -20.60 -3.98 -20.82
C ASP A 165 -19.46 -3.38 -19.97
N GLU A 166 -18.53 -2.64 -20.60
CA GLU A 166 -17.45 -1.95 -19.90
C GLU A 166 -17.96 -0.81 -18.99
N ILE A 167 -18.98 -0.07 -19.43
CA ILE A 167 -19.62 0.99 -18.64
C ILE A 167 -20.35 0.42 -17.42
N GLU A 168 -21.04 -0.70 -17.59
CA GLU A 168 -21.73 -1.38 -16.48
C GLU A 168 -20.75 -1.83 -15.40
N LYS A 169 -19.67 -2.52 -15.78
CA LYS A 169 -18.61 -2.94 -14.85
C LYS A 169 -17.92 -1.75 -14.18
N LEU A 170 -17.66 -0.68 -14.94
CA LEU A 170 -17.08 0.54 -14.39
C LEU A 170 -17.97 1.13 -13.30
N TYR A 171 -19.28 1.25 -13.57
CA TYR A 171 -20.25 1.74 -12.59
C TYR A 171 -20.25 0.89 -11.31
N GLU A 172 -20.20 -0.45 -11.42
CA GLU A 172 -20.12 -1.34 -10.26
C GLU A 172 -18.91 -1.00 -9.37
N TYR A 173 -17.71 -0.86 -9.95
CA TYR A 173 -16.51 -0.48 -9.19
C TYR A 173 -16.64 0.90 -8.53
N LEU A 174 -17.18 1.88 -9.24
CA LEU A 174 -17.33 3.25 -8.75
C LEU A 174 -18.34 3.35 -7.60
N VAL A 175 -19.45 2.63 -7.69
CA VAL A 175 -20.45 2.56 -6.61
C VAL A 175 -19.89 1.85 -5.39
N GLN A 176 -19.19 0.73 -5.57
CA GLN A 176 -18.54 0.02 -4.46
C GLN A 176 -17.58 0.95 -3.72
N LEU A 177 -16.74 1.70 -4.45
CA LEU A 177 -15.83 2.67 -3.86
C LEU A 177 -16.55 3.82 -3.15
N ARG A 178 -17.69 4.29 -3.69
CA ARG A 178 -18.48 5.37 -3.10
C ARG A 178 -19.19 4.96 -1.80
N LYS A 179 -19.63 3.71 -1.69
CA LYS A 179 -20.29 3.19 -0.47
C LYS A 179 -19.37 3.19 0.75
N LEU A 180 -18.05 3.23 0.55
CA LEU A 180 -17.05 3.18 1.61
C LEU A 180 -16.77 4.59 2.19
N PRO A 181 -16.84 4.81 3.51
CA PRO A 181 -16.51 6.10 4.14
C PRO A 181 -15.05 6.52 3.93
N SER A 182 -14.78 7.80 3.67
CA SER A 182 -13.41 8.33 3.45
C SER A 182 -12.57 8.52 4.72
N ASP A 183 -12.84 7.74 5.78
CA ASP A 183 -12.16 7.86 7.07
C ASP A 183 -10.97 6.89 7.20
N ALA A 184 -10.23 7.02 8.30
CA ALA A 184 -9.07 6.19 8.61
C ALA A 184 -9.41 4.72 8.94
N MET A 185 -10.66 4.39 9.27
CA MET A 185 -11.08 3.02 9.63
C MET A 185 -11.37 2.17 8.40
N HIS A 186 -11.85 2.81 7.32
CA HIS A 186 -12.20 2.19 6.04
C HIS A 186 -11.12 2.38 4.96
N GLU A 187 -9.94 2.87 5.35
CA GLU A 187 -8.83 3.11 4.44
C GLU A 187 -8.47 1.85 3.65
N ASP A 188 -8.37 0.70 4.30
CA ASP A 188 -7.94 -0.55 3.67
C ASP A 188 -8.93 -1.01 2.59
N GLU A 189 -10.24 -0.96 2.89
CA GLU A 189 -11.30 -1.31 1.95
C GLU A 189 -11.31 -0.33 0.77
N ARG A 190 -11.11 0.96 1.02
CA ARG A 190 -11.07 1.98 -0.02
C ARG A 190 -9.86 1.82 -0.92
N THR A 191 -8.68 1.57 -0.34
CA THR A 191 -7.46 1.27 -1.09
C THR A 191 -7.66 0.01 -1.91
N LEU A 192 -8.20 -1.08 -1.33
CA LEU A 192 -8.45 -2.32 -2.06
C LEU A 192 -9.45 -2.14 -3.21
N ALA A 193 -10.58 -1.47 -2.98
CA ALA A 193 -11.57 -1.16 -4.01
C ALA A 193 -10.96 -0.30 -5.14
N THR A 194 -10.13 0.68 -4.78
CA THR A 194 -9.40 1.50 -5.77
C THR A 194 -8.42 0.65 -6.57
N LEU A 195 -7.68 -0.26 -5.94
CA LEU A 195 -6.75 -1.16 -6.64
C LEU A 195 -7.46 -2.12 -7.60
N LYS A 196 -8.63 -2.66 -7.21
CA LYS A 196 -9.47 -3.47 -8.10
C LYS A 196 -9.91 -2.66 -9.33
N LEU A 197 -10.35 -1.41 -9.13
CA LEU A 197 -10.68 -0.50 -10.23
C LEU A 197 -9.46 -0.20 -11.11
N LEU A 198 -8.30 0.08 -10.53
CA LEU A 198 -7.06 0.33 -11.27
C LEU A 198 -6.66 -0.88 -12.11
N GLN A 199 -6.75 -2.10 -11.57
CA GLN A 199 -6.49 -3.33 -12.31
C GLN A 199 -7.45 -3.50 -13.51
N TYR A 200 -8.74 -3.17 -13.31
CA TYR A 200 -9.73 -3.19 -14.38
C TYR A 200 -9.40 -2.18 -15.49
N LEU A 201 -9.11 -0.93 -15.12
CA LEU A 201 -8.77 0.14 -16.05
C LEU A 201 -7.49 -0.14 -16.83
N ASP A 202 -6.49 -0.74 -16.17
CA ASP A 202 -5.23 -1.12 -16.80
C ASP A 202 -5.42 -2.22 -17.85
N LYS A 203 -6.16 -3.29 -17.50
CA LYS A 203 -6.52 -4.36 -18.44
C LYS A 203 -7.32 -3.85 -19.64
N GLY A 204 -8.17 -2.83 -19.43
CA GLY A 204 -8.96 -2.18 -20.48
C GLY A 204 -8.20 -1.12 -21.28
N GLY A 205 -6.93 -0.83 -20.96
CA GLY A 205 -6.14 0.21 -21.62
C GLY A 205 -6.68 1.63 -21.40
N LYS A 206 -7.46 1.87 -20.33
CA LYS A 206 -8.09 3.16 -20.02
C LYS A 206 -7.14 4.05 -19.18
N ILE A 207 -6.03 4.46 -19.82
CA ILE A 207 -4.87 5.10 -19.15
C ILE A 207 -5.24 6.40 -18.42
N GLU A 208 -6.06 7.28 -19.01
CA GLU A 208 -6.41 8.57 -18.39
C GLU A 208 -7.19 8.38 -17.08
N MET A 209 -8.20 7.52 -17.10
CA MET A 209 -8.97 7.20 -15.90
C MET A 209 -8.11 6.49 -14.86
N TYR A 210 -7.23 5.57 -15.28
CA TYR A 210 -6.27 4.95 -14.37
C TYR A 210 -5.45 6.01 -13.62
N ASN A 211 -4.85 6.95 -14.36
CA ASN A 211 -4.02 8.02 -13.81
C ASN A 211 -4.81 8.91 -12.83
N ARG A 212 -6.07 9.23 -13.15
CA ARG A 212 -6.99 9.94 -12.26
C ARG A 212 -7.18 9.19 -10.93
N TYR A 213 -7.41 7.88 -10.94
CA TYR A 213 -7.64 7.12 -9.71
C TYR A 213 -6.38 6.88 -8.89
N VAL A 214 -5.22 6.74 -9.53
CA VAL A 214 -3.93 6.74 -8.80
C VAL A 214 -3.72 8.09 -8.12
N HIS A 215 -4.05 9.20 -8.79
CA HIS A 215 -3.96 10.53 -8.19
C HIS A 215 -4.96 10.71 -7.03
N LYS A 216 -6.23 10.31 -7.20
CA LYS A 216 -7.23 10.32 -6.10
C LYS A 216 -6.75 9.48 -4.91
N LEU A 217 -6.09 8.33 -5.15
CA LEU A 217 -5.49 7.50 -4.10
C LEU A 217 -4.34 8.21 -3.39
N ALA A 218 -3.46 8.90 -4.13
CA ALA A 218 -2.38 9.72 -3.57
C ALA A 218 -2.91 10.80 -2.63
N LEU A 219 -3.97 11.51 -3.04
CA LEU A 219 -4.62 12.55 -2.23
C LEU A 219 -5.23 11.97 -0.95
N MET A 220 -5.92 10.83 -1.05
CA MET A 220 -6.49 10.13 0.11
C MET A 220 -5.39 9.73 1.11
N HIS A 221 -4.28 9.16 0.63
CA HIS A 221 -3.15 8.81 1.50
C HIS A 221 -2.55 10.03 2.19
N ALA A 222 -2.36 11.14 1.47
CA ALA A 222 -1.85 12.38 2.05
C ALA A 222 -2.78 12.93 3.15
N GLN A 223 -4.10 12.94 2.91
CA GLN A 223 -5.10 13.39 3.89
C GLN A 223 -5.09 12.53 5.16
N LEU A 224 -4.80 11.24 5.04
CA LEU A 224 -4.72 10.30 6.15
C LEU A 224 -3.32 10.25 6.82
N GLY A 225 -2.36 11.09 6.38
CA GLY A 225 -1.00 11.11 6.91
C GLY A 225 -0.12 9.93 6.47
N ASN A 226 -0.53 9.20 5.45
CA ASN A 226 0.21 8.09 4.83
C ASN A 226 1.12 8.63 3.73
N HIS A 227 2.06 9.48 4.12
CA HIS A 227 2.85 10.26 3.16
C HIS A 227 3.71 9.37 2.24
N ILE A 228 4.24 8.26 2.73
CA ILE A 228 5.08 7.39 1.90
C ILE A 228 4.24 6.70 0.82
N GLU A 229 3.07 6.18 1.17
CA GLU A 229 2.14 5.56 0.22
C GLU A 229 1.61 6.61 -0.79
N SER A 230 1.37 7.84 -0.35
CA SER A 230 1.03 8.98 -1.23
C SER A 230 2.14 9.26 -2.25
N GLY A 231 3.40 9.35 -1.79
CA GLY A 231 4.56 9.53 -2.65
C GLY A 231 4.72 8.39 -3.66
N ARG A 232 4.50 7.13 -3.24
CA ARG A 232 4.50 5.97 -4.14
C ARG A 232 3.42 6.07 -5.21
N CYS A 233 2.22 6.56 -4.88
CA CYS A 233 1.15 6.79 -5.86
C CYS A 233 1.55 7.86 -6.88
N TYR A 234 2.16 8.98 -6.45
CA TYR A 234 2.64 10.01 -7.37
C TYR A 234 3.72 9.50 -8.33
N VAL A 235 4.69 8.72 -7.84
CA VAL A 235 5.72 8.08 -8.69
C VAL A 235 5.06 7.13 -9.69
N GLN A 236 4.07 6.35 -9.26
CA GLN A 236 3.36 5.43 -10.17
C GLN A 236 2.60 6.18 -11.26
N HIS A 237 1.95 7.31 -10.94
CA HIS A 237 1.32 8.16 -11.94
C HIS A 237 2.36 8.75 -12.90
N ALA A 238 3.43 9.34 -12.38
CA ALA A 238 4.52 9.93 -13.18
C ALA A 238 5.12 8.93 -14.17
N SER A 239 5.32 7.67 -13.76
CA SER A 239 5.89 6.60 -14.60
C SER A 239 5.12 6.27 -15.89
N ARG A 240 3.86 6.73 -15.99
CA ARG A 240 3.00 6.56 -17.18
C ARG A 240 3.00 7.78 -18.10
N LEU A 241 3.74 8.83 -17.77
CA LEU A 241 3.85 10.06 -18.55
C LEU A 241 5.20 10.10 -19.28
N GLY A 242 5.17 10.64 -20.50
CA GLY A 242 6.37 10.99 -21.25
C GLY A 242 6.93 12.37 -20.89
N TRP A 243 7.94 12.77 -21.65
CA TRP A 243 8.56 14.11 -21.59
C TRP A 243 8.24 14.89 -22.87
N SER A 244 6.95 15.05 -23.17
CA SER A 244 6.48 15.66 -24.42
C SER A 244 5.65 16.93 -24.19
N ASP A 245 5.52 17.77 -25.22
CA ASP A 245 4.63 18.95 -25.21
C ASP A 245 3.15 18.62 -25.43
N ARG A 246 2.79 17.32 -25.48
CA ARG A 246 1.39 16.87 -25.55
C ARG A 246 0.62 17.51 -24.40
N ILE A 247 -0.46 18.22 -24.73
CA ILE A 247 -1.33 18.80 -23.70
C ILE A 247 -2.18 17.70 -23.06
N LEU A 248 -2.05 17.56 -21.75
CA LEU A 248 -2.90 16.71 -20.93
C LEU A 248 -4.04 17.55 -20.39
N ARG A 249 -5.26 17.03 -20.53
CA ARG A 249 -6.47 17.66 -20.00
C ARG A 249 -6.38 17.85 -18.48
N GLY A 250 -7.00 18.93 -18.01
CA GLY A 250 -7.22 19.15 -16.58
C GLY A 250 -8.19 18.12 -15.99
N GLU A 251 -8.08 17.89 -14.69
CA GLU A 251 -9.01 17.05 -13.94
C GLU A 251 -10.13 17.90 -13.34
N PRO A 252 -11.36 17.35 -13.20
CA PRO A 252 -12.45 18.04 -12.52
C PRO A 252 -12.05 18.53 -11.12
N ASN A 253 -12.68 19.63 -10.68
CA ASN A 253 -12.38 20.33 -9.41
C ASN A 253 -10.94 20.88 -9.30
N ASN A 254 -10.25 21.10 -10.43
CA ASN A 254 -8.90 21.66 -10.50
C ASN A 254 -7.86 20.89 -9.66
N SER A 255 -8.07 19.59 -9.45
CA SER A 255 -7.08 18.75 -8.76
C SER A 255 -5.77 18.66 -9.56
N LEU A 256 -5.88 18.73 -10.89
CA LEU A 256 -4.77 18.88 -11.81
C LEU A 256 -5.15 19.84 -12.94
N GLU A 257 -4.30 20.83 -13.21
CA GLU A 257 -4.52 21.82 -14.28
C GLU A 257 -4.15 21.27 -15.66
N GLU A 258 -4.82 21.75 -16.70
CA GLU A 258 -4.42 21.48 -18.09
C GLU A 258 -3.01 22.04 -18.35
N GLN A 259 -2.12 21.16 -18.82
CA GLN A 259 -0.71 21.51 -19.03
C GLN A 259 -0.03 20.49 -19.95
N SER A 260 1.18 20.79 -20.41
CA SER A 260 1.98 19.82 -21.15
C SER A 260 2.32 18.61 -20.28
N GLU A 261 2.46 17.46 -20.92
CA GLU A 261 2.73 16.18 -20.29
C GLU A 261 4.02 16.23 -19.46
N TRP A 262 5.08 16.84 -19.98
CA TRP A 262 6.32 17.00 -19.21
C TRP A 262 6.14 17.85 -17.95
N LYS A 263 5.31 18.91 -17.97
CA LYS A 263 5.05 19.75 -16.78
C LYS A 263 4.29 18.96 -15.73
N ARG A 264 3.29 18.19 -16.15
CA ARG A 264 2.56 17.27 -15.26
C ARG A 264 3.50 16.24 -14.65
N HIS A 265 4.43 15.69 -15.43
CA HIS A 265 5.43 14.74 -14.95
C HIS A 265 6.30 15.37 -13.85
N VAL A 266 6.89 16.54 -14.09
CA VAL A 266 7.66 17.29 -13.07
C VAL A 266 6.82 17.52 -11.81
N GLN A 267 5.59 18.03 -11.98
CA GLN A 267 4.68 18.32 -10.85
C GLN A 267 4.44 17.08 -9.98
N LEU A 268 4.20 15.92 -10.59
CA LEU A 268 3.96 14.67 -9.85
C LEU A 268 5.23 14.20 -9.12
N LEU A 269 6.40 14.29 -9.75
CA LEU A 269 7.66 13.95 -9.09
C LEU A 269 7.98 14.92 -7.93
N ASP A 270 7.76 16.22 -8.10
CA ASP A 270 7.90 17.19 -7.01
C ASP A 270 6.90 16.90 -5.86
N ASN A 271 5.65 16.53 -6.17
CA ASN A 271 4.70 16.10 -5.17
C ASN A 271 5.19 14.84 -4.43
N ALA A 272 5.74 13.85 -5.15
CA ALA A 272 6.33 12.67 -4.55
C ALA A 272 7.50 13.01 -3.61
N TYR A 273 8.41 13.89 -4.04
CA TYR A 273 9.51 14.39 -3.23
C TYR A 273 9.01 14.99 -1.92
N GLN A 274 8.01 15.88 -1.96
CA GLN A 274 7.45 16.50 -0.77
C GLN A 274 6.83 15.46 0.18
N GLN A 275 6.06 14.50 -0.36
CA GLN A 275 5.48 13.45 0.45
C GLN A 275 6.54 12.56 1.10
N PHE A 276 7.60 12.18 0.38
CA PHE A 276 8.70 11.40 0.95
C PHE A 276 9.50 12.18 2.00
N LEU A 277 9.63 13.51 1.84
CA LEU A 277 10.27 14.37 2.81
C LEU A 277 9.48 14.40 4.13
N ILE A 278 8.16 14.61 4.06
CA ILE A 278 7.25 14.61 5.22
C ILE A 278 7.20 13.23 5.88
N GLY A 279 7.20 12.16 5.07
CA GLY A 279 7.21 10.78 5.54
C GLY A 279 8.58 10.26 6.02
N GLU A 280 9.63 11.09 5.99
CA GLU A 280 11.01 10.72 6.35
C GLU A 280 11.62 9.56 5.53
N ALA A 281 11.08 9.31 4.33
CA ALA A 281 11.61 8.35 3.35
C ALA A 281 12.62 9.03 2.42
N TRP A 282 13.66 9.63 3.01
CA TRP A 282 14.63 10.48 2.30
C TRP A 282 15.37 9.78 1.17
N GLU A 283 15.62 8.46 1.26
CA GLU A 283 16.23 7.68 0.19
C GLU A 283 15.31 7.60 -1.04
N MET A 284 14.00 7.54 -0.85
CA MET A 284 13.03 7.62 -1.95
C MET A 284 12.97 9.03 -2.52
N ALA A 285 13.05 10.06 -1.66
CA ALA A 285 13.16 11.46 -2.11
C ALA A 285 14.42 11.69 -2.94
N VAL A 286 15.57 11.11 -2.56
CA VAL A 286 16.82 11.15 -3.33
C VAL A 286 16.63 10.53 -4.71
N LYS A 287 15.97 9.36 -4.82
CA LYS A 287 15.73 8.70 -6.11
C LYS A 287 14.92 9.62 -7.04
N VAL A 288 13.88 10.28 -6.52
CA VAL A 288 13.10 11.29 -7.26
C VAL A 288 13.97 12.47 -7.68
N CYS A 289 14.85 12.97 -6.80
CA CYS A 289 15.76 14.05 -7.16
C CYS A 289 16.73 13.66 -8.28
N GLN A 290 17.27 12.44 -8.24
CA GLN A 290 18.19 11.95 -9.27
C GLN A 290 17.51 11.87 -10.64
N GLU A 291 16.26 11.40 -10.68
CA GLU A 291 15.46 11.38 -11.91
C GLU A 291 15.23 12.80 -12.46
N LEU A 292 14.78 13.73 -11.62
CA LEU A 292 14.58 15.13 -12.02
C LEU A 292 15.88 15.81 -12.46
N CYS A 293 17.01 15.59 -11.77
CA CYS A 293 18.31 16.10 -12.18
C CYS A 293 18.68 15.60 -13.59
N HIS A 294 18.56 14.29 -13.84
CA HIS A 294 18.85 13.72 -15.14
C HIS A 294 18.00 14.35 -16.25
N VAL A 295 16.72 14.57 -15.99
CA VAL A 295 15.79 15.20 -16.93
C VAL A 295 16.16 16.66 -17.20
N TYR A 296 16.45 17.45 -16.15
CA TYR A 296 16.84 18.84 -16.32
C TYR A 296 18.19 18.99 -17.04
N GLU A 297 19.09 18.02 -16.90
CA GLU A 297 20.38 18.00 -17.57
C GLU A 297 20.28 17.56 -19.04
N THR A 298 19.46 16.55 -19.35
CA THR A 298 19.53 15.84 -20.65
C THR A 298 18.32 16.04 -21.56
N VAL A 299 17.15 16.40 -21.01
CA VAL A 299 15.89 16.50 -21.74
C VAL A 299 15.44 17.95 -21.83
N LEU A 300 15.31 18.62 -20.67
CA LEU A 300 14.76 19.97 -20.59
C LEU A 300 15.84 21.06 -20.68
N PHE A 301 17.11 20.72 -20.41
CA PHE A 301 18.25 21.64 -20.36
C PHE A 301 18.01 22.88 -19.47
N ASP A 302 17.23 22.74 -18.39
CA ASP A 302 16.95 23.80 -17.41
C ASP A 302 18.00 23.78 -16.29
N LEU A 303 19.10 24.50 -16.52
CA LEU A 303 20.22 24.57 -15.58
C LEU A 303 19.85 25.19 -14.23
N LYS A 304 18.84 26.07 -14.20
CA LYS A 304 18.39 26.70 -12.95
C LYS A 304 17.61 25.68 -12.12
N ALA A 305 16.67 24.96 -12.74
CA ALA A 305 15.93 23.89 -12.08
C ALA A 305 16.87 22.75 -11.64
N LEU A 306 17.87 22.40 -12.45
CA LEU A 306 18.92 21.44 -12.09
C LEU A 306 19.67 21.87 -10.81
N SER A 307 20.12 23.12 -10.73
CA SER A 307 20.80 23.66 -9.55
C SER A 307 19.93 23.52 -8.29
N THR A 308 18.66 23.94 -8.37
CA THR A 308 17.71 23.80 -7.25
C THR A 308 17.45 22.34 -6.88
N GLN A 309 17.40 21.44 -7.86
CA GLN A 309 17.17 20.02 -7.62
C GLN A 309 18.37 19.35 -6.93
N LEU A 310 19.59 19.75 -7.27
CA LEU A 310 20.81 19.31 -6.60
C LEU A 310 20.87 19.79 -5.14
N GLU A 311 20.38 21.00 -4.85
CA GLU A 311 20.23 21.50 -3.48
C GLU A 311 19.25 20.65 -2.65
N LYS A 312 18.07 20.34 -3.21
CA LYS A 312 17.09 19.42 -2.60
C LYS A 312 17.73 18.05 -2.32
N GLN A 313 18.45 17.48 -3.29
CA GLN A 313 19.15 16.21 -3.13
C GLN A 313 20.21 16.26 -2.01
N SER A 314 21.00 17.33 -1.97
CA SER A 314 21.99 17.58 -0.91
C SER A 314 21.33 17.64 0.47
N GLN A 315 20.17 18.29 0.58
CA GLN A 315 19.40 18.34 1.82
C GLN A 315 18.97 16.95 2.29
N CYS A 316 18.48 16.08 1.39
CA CYS A 316 18.11 14.71 1.76
C CYS A 316 19.31 13.92 2.29
N TRP A 317 20.50 14.07 1.69
CA TRP A 317 21.72 13.42 2.19
C TRP A 317 22.13 13.92 3.58
N LYS A 318 21.97 15.21 3.86
CA LYS A 318 22.16 15.76 5.21
C LYS A 318 21.18 15.15 6.21
N PHE A 319 19.90 15.00 5.84
CA PHE A 319 18.93 14.35 6.72
C PHE A 319 19.31 12.88 7.01
N ILE A 320 19.64 12.09 5.98
CA ILE A 320 20.06 10.68 6.14
C ILE A 320 21.28 10.55 7.05
N SER A 321 22.25 11.46 6.92
CA SER A 321 23.50 11.40 7.70
C SER A 321 23.34 11.86 9.15
N GLN A 322 22.43 12.80 9.42
CA GLN A 322 22.39 13.52 10.71
C GLN A 322 21.21 13.14 11.62
N HIS A 323 20.12 12.60 11.07
CA HIS A 323 18.87 12.43 11.80
C HIS A 323 18.53 10.95 11.99
N ASP A 324 18.16 10.59 13.21
CA ASP A 324 17.59 9.28 13.52
C ASP A 324 16.10 9.25 13.14
N ARG A 325 15.63 8.05 12.77
CA ARG A 325 14.25 7.83 12.31
C ARG A 325 13.61 6.70 13.09
N VAL A 326 12.31 6.83 13.27
CA VAL A 326 11.48 5.78 13.87
C VAL A 326 10.76 5.03 12.76
N PHE A 327 11.12 3.76 12.57
CA PHE A 327 10.46 2.89 11.59
C PHE A 327 9.14 2.36 12.14
N HIS A 328 8.13 2.27 11.27
CA HIS A 328 6.81 1.74 11.61
C HIS A 328 6.87 0.22 11.77
N SER A 329 6.09 -0.31 12.70
CA SER A 329 6.03 -1.75 12.95
C SER A 329 5.25 -2.47 11.86
N HIS A 330 5.61 -3.73 11.62
CA HIS A 330 4.90 -4.62 10.71
C HIS A 330 4.14 -5.68 11.51
N PHE A 331 2.87 -5.91 11.16
CA PHE A 331 2.02 -6.92 11.79
C PHE A 331 1.48 -7.89 10.75
N LEU A 332 1.48 -9.18 11.09
CA LEU A 332 0.74 -10.20 10.36
C LEU A 332 -0.70 -10.21 10.86
N LEU A 333 -1.65 -10.11 9.94
CA LEU A 333 -3.07 -10.34 10.16
C LEU A 333 -3.47 -11.64 9.46
N SER A 334 -4.02 -12.61 10.19
CA SER A 334 -4.54 -13.85 9.61
C SER A 334 -6.02 -13.99 9.93
N PHE A 335 -6.85 -14.08 8.90
CA PHE A 335 -8.31 -14.14 9.02
C PHE A 335 -8.80 -15.58 8.83
N ARG A 336 -9.55 -16.12 9.80
CA ARG A 336 -10.07 -17.49 9.78
C ARG A 336 -11.53 -17.57 10.21
N GLY A 337 -12.30 -18.44 9.56
CA GLY A 337 -13.73 -18.63 9.79
C GLY A 337 -14.62 -17.71 8.95
N ASP A 338 -15.71 -17.23 9.52
CA ASP A 338 -16.78 -16.57 8.77
C ASP A 338 -16.49 -15.09 8.43
N PHE A 339 -15.54 -14.88 7.51
CA PHE A 339 -15.25 -13.60 6.89
C PHE A 339 -15.75 -13.56 5.43
N PRO A 340 -15.88 -12.35 4.82
CA PRO A 340 -16.07 -12.20 3.39
C PRO A 340 -15.00 -12.95 2.58
N ASP A 341 -15.34 -13.40 1.38
CA ASP A 341 -14.48 -14.26 0.56
C ASP A 341 -13.08 -13.67 0.30
N GLU A 342 -12.94 -12.35 0.24
CA GLU A 342 -11.62 -11.72 0.04
C GLU A 342 -10.69 -11.82 1.26
N LEU A 343 -11.25 -12.02 2.45
CA LEU A 343 -10.51 -12.11 3.70
C LEU A 343 -10.43 -13.56 4.22
N ARG A 344 -11.41 -14.40 3.92
CA ARG A 344 -11.50 -15.76 4.46
C ARG A 344 -10.26 -16.60 4.11
N GLY A 345 -9.53 -17.04 5.13
CA GLY A 345 -8.34 -17.87 4.97
C GLY A 345 -7.09 -17.12 4.50
N SER A 346 -7.16 -15.79 4.38
CA SER A 346 -6.06 -14.97 3.89
C SER A 346 -5.19 -14.42 5.02
N ASP A 347 -3.95 -14.09 4.65
CA ASP A 347 -2.94 -13.49 5.51
C ASP A 347 -2.42 -12.19 4.87
N PHE A 348 -2.22 -11.14 5.67
CA PHE A 348 -1.73 -9.84 5.22
C PHE A 348 -0.62 -9.31 6.12
N ILE A 349 0.33 -8.58 5.55
CA ILE A 349 1.31 -7.77 6.27
C ILE A 349 0.83 -6.32 6.31
N TYR A 350 0.69 -5.78 7.51
CA TYR A 350 0.26 -4.41 7.75
C TYR A 350 1.42 -3.56 8.27
N ARG A 351 1.76 -2.49 7.55
CA ARG A 351 2.67 -1.44 8.02
C ARG A 351 1.91 -0.41 8.85
N SER A 352 2.17 -0.39 10.16
CA SER A 352 1.31 0.24 11.17
C SER A 352 1.99 1.43 11.85
N GLY A 353 1.34 2.59 11.74
CA GLY A 353 1.83 3.89 12.18
C GLY A 353 1.30 5.03 11.30
N ARG A 354 1.40 6.27 11.78
CA ARG A 354 1.10 7.49 11.01
C ARG A 354 2.07 8.59 11.40
N GLY A 355 2.62 9.29 10.40
CA GLY A 355 3.67 10.28 10.64
C GLY A 355 4.83 9.72 11.48
N LYS A 356 5.28 10.47 12.49
CA LYS A 356 6.36 10.05 13.41
C LYS A 356 5.93 9.09 14.52
N ASN A 357 4.65 8.71 14.57
CA ASN A 357 4.09 7.91 15.65
C ASN A 357 3.97 6.44 15.18
N PRO A 358 4.88 5.54 15.59
CA PRO A 358 4.67 4.11 15.41
C PRO A 358 3.46 3.68 16.25
N GLU A 359 2.63 2.80 15.73
CA GLU A 359 1.47 2.29 16.45
C GLU A 359 1.88 1.06 17.27
N SER A 360 1.52 1.05 18.56
CA SER A 360 1.86 -0.07 19.44
C SER A 360 1.02 -1.30 19.12
N VAL A 361 1.47 -2.50 19.54
CA VAL A 361 0.67 -3.73 19.40
C VAL A 361 -0.71 -3.56 20.03
N MET A 362 -0.79 -2.90 21.18
CA MET A 362 -2.05 -2.68 21.90
C MET A 362 -2.99 -1.76 21.13
N ASP A 363 -2.49 -0.63 20.62
CA ASP A 363 -3.31 0.32 19.86
C ASP A 363 -3.78 -0.29 18.54
N PHE A 364 -2.88 -0.98 17.83
CA PHE A 364 -3.21 -1.73 16.62
C PHE A 364 -4.31 -2.76 16.91
N THR A 365 -4.14 -3.55 17.97
CA THR A 365 -5.14 -4.55 18.39
C THR A 365 -6.49 -3.91 18.68
N ASN A 366 -6.52 -2.78 19.39
CA ASN A 366 -7.75 -2.07 19.72
C ASN A 366 -8.43 -1.52 18.48
N ARG A 367 -7.67 -1.04 17.49
CA ARG A 367 -8.19 -0.61 16.20
C ARG A 367 -8.82 -1.78 15.43
N ILE A 368 -8.14 -2.92 15.35
CA ILE A 368 -8.68 -4.13 14.70
C ILE A 368 -9.92 -4.64 15.44
N LYS A 369 -9.95 -4.64 16.79
CA LYS A 369 -11.14 -4.98 17.60
C LYS A 369 -12.32 -4.05 17.36
N THR A 370 -12.05 -2.75 17.22
CA THR A 370 -13.09 -1.76 16.96
C THR A 370 -13.75 -1.99 15.60
N LYS A 371 -12.95 -2.40 14.61
CA LYS A 371 -13.40 -2.72 13.25
C LYS A 371 -14.14 -4.06 13.17
N TRP A 372 -13.60 -5.09 13.82
CA TRP A 372 -14.14 -6.46 13.80
C TRP A 372 -14.63 -6.87 15.18
N LYS A 373 -15.79 -6.34 15.58
CA LYS A 373 -16.35 -6.49 16.93
C LYS A 373 -16.70 -7.93 17.30
N ASP A 374 -17.13 -8.72 16.31
CA ASP A 374 -17.54 -10.11 16.49
C ASP A 374 -16.35 -11.09 16.38
N ALA A 375 -15.15 -10.60 16.03
CA ALA A 375 -13.98 -11.43 15.87
C ALA A 375 -13.22 -11.65 17.18
N LYS A 376 -12.89 -12.92 17.46
CA LYS A 376 -11.91 -13.29 18.49
C LYS A 376 -10.51 -12.91 18.00
N ILE A 377 -9.97 -11.83 18.56
CA ILE A 377 -8.63 -11.34 18.24
C ILE A 377 -7.61 -11.88 19.24
N VAL A 378 -6.57 -12.53 18.71
CA VAL A 378 -5.47 -13.10 19.50
C VAL A 378 -4.14 -12.51 19.07
N ASN A 379 -3.43 -11.93 20.03
CA ASN A 379 -2.07 -11.44 19.85
C ASN A 379 -1.10 -12.56 20.17
N SER A 380 -0.82 -13.40 19.18
CA SER A 380 0.10 -14.53 19.37
C SER A 380 0.80 -14.88 18.08
N SER A 381 2.07 -15.19 18.22
CA SER A 381 2.88 -15.82 17.18
C SER A 381 2.64 -17.33 17.09
N ASP A 382 1.92 -17.93 18.06
CA ASP A 382 1.62 -19.36 18.07
C ASP A 382 0.85 -19.77 16.79
N ARG A 383 0.88 -21.07 16.49
CA ARG A 383 0.06 -21.64 15.42
C ARG A 383 -1.40 -21.31 15.66
N ILE A 384 -2.09 -21.02 14.56
CA ILE A 384 -3.54 -20.94 14.57
C ILE A 384 -4.06 -22.30 15.03
N PRO A 385 -5.01 -22.34 15.99
CA PRO A 385 -5.55 -23.61 16.45
C PRO A 385 -6.16 -24.39 15.27
N PRO A 386 -5.93 -25.71 15.15
CA PRO A 386 -6.42 -26.48 13.99
C PRO A 386 -7.93 -26.37 13.78
N GLU A 387 -8.71 -26.23 14.87
CA GLU A 387 -10.15 -26.01 14.83
C GLU A 387 -10.54 -24.70 14.12
N ASN A 388 -9.71 -23.66 14.21
CA ASN A 388 -9.93 -22.37 13.55
C ASN A 388 -9.56 -22.41 12.07
N GLU A 389 -8.68 -23.32 11.64
CA GLU A 389 -8.34 -23.51 10.22
C GLU A 389 -9.35 -24.41 9.48
N SER A 390 -10.24 -25.08 10.21
CA SER A 390 -11.27 -25.93 9.62
C SER A 390 -12.23 -25.11 8.73
N PRO A 391 -12.62 -25.62 7.55
CA PRO A 391 -13.70 -25.03 6.76
C PRO A 391 -15.03 -24.94 7.52
N ASP A 392 -15.24 -25.78 8.53
CA ASP A 392 -16.45 -25.81 9.35
C ASP A 392 -16.43 -24.78 10.50
N PHE A 393 -15.36 -24.01 10.67
CA PHE A 393 -15.24 -22.98 11.70
C PHE A 393 -16.15 -21.79 11.37
N LYS A 394 -17.24 -21.62 12.13
CA LYS A 394 -18.28 -20.62 11.86
C LYS A 394 -18.09 -19.28 12.57
N GLU A 395 -17.18 -19.18 13.53
CA GLU A 395 -16.89 -17.92 14.22
C GLU A 395 -15.85 -17.10 13.45
N GLN A 396 -15.64 -15.84 13.85
CA GLN A 396 -14.58 -15.00 13.30
C GLN A 396 -13.35 -15.04 14.20
N PHE A 397 -12.19 -15.39 13.63
CA PHE A 397 -10.91 -15.40 14.34
C PHE A 397 -9.86 -14.58 13.58
N ILE A 398 -9.20 -13.66 14.27
CA ILE A 398 -8.08 -12.88 13.73
C ILE A 398 -6.85 -13.08 14.61
N ARG A 399 -5.78 -13.59 14.02
CA ARG A 399 -4.46 -13.60 14.65
C ARG A 399 -3.72 -12.32 14.29
N ILE A 400 -3.12 -11.69 15.29
CA ILE A 400 -2.15 -10.61 15.15
C ILE A 400 -0.80 -11.09 15.65
N ALA A 401 0.23 -11.05 14.80
CA ALA A 401 1.61 -11.33 15.20
C ALA A 401 2.54 -10.19 14.78
N LYS A 402 3.42 -9.75 15.69
CA LYS A 402 4.47 -8.78 15.34
C LYS A 402 5.50 -9.44 14.46
N LEU A 403 5.84 -8.77 13.36
CA LEU A 403 6.83 -9.22 12.40
C LEU A 403 8.17 -8.51 12.61
N ASN A 404 9.24 -9.26 12.36
CA ASN A 404 10.60 -8.75 12.27
C ASN A 404 11.01 -8.69 10.79
N PRO A 405 11.75 -7.65 10.38
CA PRO A 405 12.32 -7.55 9.05
C PRO A 405 13.26 -8.72 8.70
N SER A 406 13.27 -9.13 7.44
CA SER A 406 14.18 -10.18 6.95
C SER A 406 14.45 -10.10 5.45
N SER A 407 15.32 -10.98 4.95
CA SER A 407 15.72 -11.06 3.55
C SER A 407 15.60 -12.50 3.00
N PRO A 408 15.54 -12.66 1.66
CA PRO A 408 15.55 -13.98 1.03
C PRO A 408 16.74 -14.85 1.43
N GLU A 409 17.93 -14.28 1.63
CA GLU A 409 19.13 -15.02 2.04
C GLU A 409 18.97 -15.70 3.41
N GLU A 410 18.27 -15.05 4.34
CA GLU A 410 17.95 -15.62 5.66
C GLU A 410 16.96 -16.78 5.57
N ILE A 411 16.08 -16.77 4.56
CA ILE A 411 15.19 -17.91 4.23
C ILE A 411 16.02 -19.12 3.78
N ASP A 412 17.17 -18.94 3.14
CA ASP A 412 18.03 -20.05 2.72
C ASP A 412 19.04 -20.46 3.81
N GLY A 413 19.05 -19.76 4.95
CA GLY A 413 19.90 -20.06 6.11
C GLY A 413 21.27 -19.37 6.04
N GLY A 414 21.43 -18.41 5.13
CA GLY A 414 22.55 -17.47 5.17
C GLY A 414 22.30 -16.36 6.19
N ASP A 415 23.35 -15.64 6.54
CA ASP A 415 23.24 -14.42 7.33
C ASP A 415 22.93 -13.23 6.42
N PHE A 416 22.17 -12.25 6.93
CA PHE A 416 22.08 -10.95 6.27
C PHE A 416 23.47 -10.29 6.29
N LYS A 417 24.11 -10.24 5.12
CA LYS A 417 25.41 -9.58 4.93
C LYS A 417 25.24 -8.34 4.11
N TRP A 418 25.37 -7.18 4.77
CA TRP A 418 25.46 -5.95 4.03
C TRP A 418 26.80 -5.85 3.32
N LYS A 419 26.77 -5.83 1.98
CA LYS A 419 27.99 -5.88 1.15
C LYS A 419 28.96 -4.74 1.45
N ASN A 420 28.45 -3.57 1.87
CA ASN A 420 29.24 -2.36 2.08
C ASN A 420 29.46 -2.08 3.57
N THR A 421 30.30 -2.87 4.23
CA THR A 421 30.52 -2.80 5.70
C THR A 421 30.87 -1.41 6.24
N LYS A 422 31.51 -0.56 5.43
CA LYS A 422 31.94 0.81 5.78
C LYS A 422 30.84 1.87 5.70
N ALA A 423 29.67 1.56 5.14
CA ALA A 423 28.66 2.59 4.96
C ALA A 423 27.94 2.92 6.30
N PRO A 424 27.34 4.12 6.44
CA PRO A 424 26.85 4.60 7.73
C PRO A 424 25.73 3.73 8.32
N LEU A 425 25.68 3.62 9.65
CA LEU A 425 24.68 2.84 10.39
C LEU A 425 23.23 3.24 10.05
N ARG A 426 22.94 4.54 9.94
CA ARG A 426 21.61 5.05 9.54
C ARG A 426 21.15 4.52 8.19
N MET A 427 22.09 4.31 7.26
CA MET A 427 21.81 3.75 5.94
C MET A 427 21.63 2.23 5.99
N LYS A 428 22.44 1.52 6.80
CA LYS A 428 22.23 0.08 7.11
C LYS A 428 20.81 -0.16 7.62
N GLN A 429 20.40 0.64 8.60
CA GLN A 429 19.12 0.51 9.26
C GLN A 429 17.95 0.76 8.31
N TYR A 430 18.03 1.76 7.43
CA TYR A 430 16.99 2.00 6.42
C TYR A 430 16.73 0.77 5.56
N TYR A 431 17.76 0.20 4.94
CA TYR A 431 17.59 -0.97 4.08
C TYR A 431 17.28 -2.26 4.85
N ARG A 432 17.42 -2.26 6.18
CA ARG A 432 16.98 -3.36 7.03
C ARG A 432 15.51 -3.24 7.43
N GLU A 433 14.90 -2.07 7.34
CA GLU A 433 13.52 -1.81 7.81
C GLU A 433 12.55 -1.43 6.68
N MET A 434 13.07 -0.96 5.55
CA MET A 434 12.31 -0.40 4.43
C MET A 434 12.70 -1.05 3.12
N GLU A 435 11.80 -1.00 2.15
CA GLU A 435 11.96 -1.63 0.84
C GLU A 435 12.12 -3.15 0.93
N LEU A 436 11.31 -3.78 1.80
CA LEU A 436 11.34 -5.22 2.07
C LEU A 436 10.08 -5.92 1.58
N ASN A 437 10.20 -7.18 1.17
CA ASN A 437 9.04 -8.05 0.94
C ASN A 437 9.02 -9.27 1.87
N THR A 438 10.02 -9.41 2.74
CA THR A 438 10.24 -10.61 3.54
C THR A 438 10.34 -10.25 5.01
N PHE A 439 9.59 -10.98 5.83
CA PHE A 439 9.51 -10.78 7.27
C PHE A 439 9.49 -12.14 7.97
N TYR A 440 9.65 -12.18 9.28
CA TYR A 440 9.37 -13.39 10.05
C TYR A 440 8.77 -13.10 11.42
N PHE A 441 8.15 -14.12 12.00
CA PHE A 441 7.86 -14.20 13.42
C PHE A 441 8.34 -15.56 13.96
N THR A 442 8.47 -15.67 15.28
CA THR A 442 8.88 -16.91 15.95
C THR A 442 7.85 -17.30 17.00
N TYR A 443 7.67 -18.61 17.20
CA TYR A 443 6.91 -19.15 18.33
C TYR A 443 7.55 -20.41 18.89
N GLN A 444 7.25 -20.69 20.16
CA GLN A 444 7.70 -21.90 20.82
C GLN A 444 6.86 -23.11 20.37
N ASP A 445 7.55 -24.14 19.92
CA ASP A 445 6.90 -25.38 19.53
C ASP A 445 6.60 -26.25 20.76
N LYS A 446 5.31 -26.28 21.15
CA LYS A 446 4.85 -26.97 22.36
C LYS A 446 4.77 -28.50 22.23
N ARG A 447 5.24 -29.09 21.10
CA ARG A 447 5.20 -30.54 20.83
C ARG A 447 5.91 -31.43 21.87
N LYS A 448 6.80 -30.91 22.73
CA LYS A 448 7.64 -31.71 23.66
C LYS A 448 7.75 -31.12 25.08
N LYS A 449 6.65 -30.70 25.71
CA LYS A 449 6.70 -30.20 27.10
C LYS A 449 6.89 -31.36 28.09
N LYS A 450 8.13 -31.74 28.43
CA LYS A 450 8.41 -32.47 29.69
C LYS A 450 8.23 -31.46 30.84
N LYS A 451 7.38 -31.80 31.83
CA LYS A 451 6.92 -30.87 32.89
C LYS A 451 7.98 -30.51 33.94
N GLU A 452 9.13 -31.18 33.97
CA GLU A 452 10.19 -30.95 34.95
C GLU A 452 11.56 -30.97 34.26
N GLY A 453 12.36 -29.92 34.45
CA GLY A 453 13.71 -29.79 33.89
C GLY A 453 14.10 -28.35 33.51
N ASN A 454 15.37 -28.18 33.12
CA ASN A 454 15.93 -26.93 32.64
C ASN A 454 15.13 -26.35 31.46
N GLU A 455 14.73 -25.07 31.52
CA GLU A 455 13.84 -24.41 30.55
C GLU A 455 14.39 -24.40 29.12
N PHE A 456 15.73 -24.36 28.98
CA PHE A 456 16.38 -24.33 27.69
C PHE A 456 16.30 -25.68 26.97
N ARG A 457 16.18 -26.79 27.71
CA ARG A 457 16.21 -28.16 27.13
C ARG A 457 15.03 -28.47 26.22
N ASN A 458 13.88 -27.83 26.45
CA ASN A 458 12.65 -28.07 25.70
C ASN A 458 12.25 -26.86 24.82
N LEU A 459 13.14 -25.89 24.65
CA LEU A 459 12.88 -24.67 23.90
C LEU A 459 13.09 -24.88 22.40
N TRP A 460 12.14 -25.56 21.76
CA TRP A 460 12.07 -25.61 20.31
C TRP A 460 11.43 -24.33 19.79
N ILE A 461 12.10 -23.64 18.86
CA ILE A 461 11.57 -22.44 18.23
C ILE A 461 11.27 -22.74 16.77
N THR A 462 10.07 -22.40 16.32
CA THR A 462 9.78 -22.34 14.88
C THR A 462 9.76 -20.89 14.44
N GLN A 463 10.60 -20.57 13.46
CA GLN A 463 10.61 -19.30 12.75
C GLN A 463 9.79 -19.47 11.47
N VAL A 464 8.82 -18.58 11.26
CA VAL A 464 7.99 -18.56 10.06
C VAL A 464 8.31 -17.30 9.29
N PHE A 465 8.94 -17.47 8.13
CA PHE A 465 9.12 -16.41 7.16
C PHE A 465 7.81 -16.20 6.40
N VAL A 466 7.49 -14.93 6.19
CA VAL A 466 6.28 -14.44 5.55
C VAL A 466 6.71 -13.54 4.40
N ILE A 467 6.26 -13.89 3.19
CA ILE A 467 6.64 -13.19 1.96
C ILE A 467 5.42 -12.45 1.44
N ALA A 468 5.53 -11.13 1.32
CA ALA A 468 4.51 -10.24 0.78
C ALA A 468 4.48 -10.27 -0.76
N GLU A 469 3.32 -9.98 -1.34
CA GLU A 469 3.12 -9.83 -2.79
C GLU A 469 3.95 -8.67 -3.38
N GLU A 470 4.14 -7.62 -2.59
CA GLU A 470 4.83 -6.39 -3.00
C GLU A 470 5.88 -5.98 -1.96
N THR A 471 6.86 -5.19 -2.40
CA THR A 471 7.80 -4.51 -1.52
C THR A 471 7.07 -3.46 -0.68
N ILE A 472 7.29 -3.48 0.63
CA ILE A 472 6.74 -2.54 1.61
C ILE A 472 7.80 -1.45 1.90
N PRO A 473 7.43 -0.16 1.85
CA PRO A 473 6.10 0.38 1.54
C PRO A 473 5.79 0.43 0.03
N SER A 474 4.53 0.15 -0.31
CA SER A 474 3.97 0.25 -1.66
C SER A 474 2.89 1.35 -1.72
N ILE A 475 1.95 1.28 -2.67
CA ILE A 475 0.77 2.15 -2.74
C ILE A 475 -0.36 1.73 -1.77
N ARG A 476 -0.13 0.68 -0.96
CA ARG A 476 -1.03 0.20 0.09
C ARG A 476 -0.23 -0.17 1.34
N ARG A 477 -0.83 -0.02 2.52
CA ARG A 477 -0.21 -0.39 3.81
C ARG A 477 -0.47 -1.82 4.24
N CYS A 478 -1.55 -2.40 3.74
CA CYS A 478 -1.96 -3.78 3.98
C CYS A 478 -1.70 -4.60 2.72
N VAL A 479 -0.64 -5.40 2.71
CA VAL A 479 -0.17 -6.17 1.53
C VAL A 479 -0.46 -7.66 1.74
N PRO A 480 -1.06 -8.36 0.75
CA PRO A 480 -1.29 -9.79 0.81
C PRO A 480 -0.01 -10.59 0.99
N VAL A 481 -0.10 -11.67 1.76
CA VAL A 481 0.96 -12.68 1.87
C VAL A 481 0.78 -13.71 0.77
N ILE A 482 1.87 -14.01 0.06
CA ILE A 482 1.87 -15.01 -1.03
C ILE A 482 2.50 -16.34 -0.60
N LYS A 483 3.33 -16.35 0.45
CA LYS A 483 4.06 -17.56 0.86
C LYS A 483 4.50 -17.50 2.32
N HIS A 484 4.40 -18.67 2.98
CA HIS A 484 5.02 -18.94 4.27
C HIS A 484 6.13 -19.99 4.13
N VAL A 485 7.24 -19.80 4.83
CA VAL A 485 8.33 -20.79 4.93
C VAL A 485 8.67 -20.98 6.40
N SER A 486 8.54 -22.20 6.91
CA SER A 486 8.80 -22.51 8.32
C SER A 486 10.13 -23.23 8.50
N LYS A 487 10.93 -22.79 9.47
CA LYS A 487 12.12 -23.49 9.96
C LYS A 487 12.00 -23.74 11.45
N THR A 488 12.20 -24.99 11.86
CA THR A 488 12.22 -25.37 13.27
C THR A 488 13.65 -25.57 13.73
N PHE A 489 14.02 -24.92 14.82
CA PHE A 489 15.33 -25.00 15.46
C PHE A 489 15.24 -25.84 16.72
N SER A 490 16.23 -26.71 16.91
CA SER A 490 16.37 -27.47 18.14
C SER A 490 16.71 -26.55 19.33
N PRO A 491 16.56 -27.03 20.58
CA PRO A 491 16.98 -26.32 21.79
C PRO A 491 18.41 -25.78 21.73
N LEU A 492 19.37 -26.63 21.34
CA LEU A 492 20.77 -26.21 21.23
C LEU A 492 20.96 -25.17 20.11
N GLN A 493 20.31 -25.35 18.95
CA GLN A 493 20.41 -24.38 17.86
C GLN A 493 19.76 -23.04 18.21
N THR A 494 18.67 -23.06 18.98
CA THR A 494 18.02 -21.86 19.52
C THR A 494 18.96 -21.13 20.47
N ALA A 495 19.67 -21.86 21.35
CA ALA A 495 20.68 -21.28 22.23
C ALA A 495 21.82 -20.61 21.43
N ILE A 496 22.33 -21.28 20.38
CA ILE A 496 23.34 -20.71 19.46
C ILE A 496 22.83 -19.42 18.81
N ASN A 497 21.62 -19.44 18.25
CA ASN A 497 21.03 -18.28 17.58
C ASN A 497 20.86 -17.11 18.56
N ASN A 498 20.37 -17.37 19.79
CA ASN A 498 20.22 -16.34 20.81
C ASN A 498 21.56 -15.73 21.24
N LEU A 499 22.62 -16.55 21.36
CA LEU A 499 23.97 -16.06 21.63
C LEU A 499 24.46 -15.15 20.50
N ASN A 500 24.30 -15.60 19.25
CA ASN A 500 24.75 -14.85 18.08
C ASN A 500 24.01 -13.52 17.93
N VAL A 501 22.69 -13.51 18.10
CA VAL A 501 21.87 -12.29 18.04
C VAL A 501 22.29 -11.29 19.11
N LYS A 502 22.39 -11.71 20.37
CA LYS A 502 22.86 -10.84 21.47
C LYS A 502 24.27 -10.30 21.22
N THR A 503 25.15 -11.13 20.65
CA THR A 503 26.53 -10.72 20.33
C THR A 503 26.53 -9.66 19.22
N GLN A 504 25.71 -9.85 18.18
CA GLN A 504 25.58 -8.87 17.11
C GLN A 504 24.96 -7.55 17.56
N GLU A 505 23.96 -7.60 18.46
CA GLU A 505 23.40 -6.41 19.11
C GLU A 505 24.50 -5.62 19.86
N LEU A 506 25.36 -6.33 20.59
CA LEU A 506 26.47 -5.74 21.32
C LEU A 506 27.50 -5.08 20.37
N ILE A 507 27.89 -5.77 19.30
CA ILE A 507 28.78 -5.22 18.26
C ILE A 507 28.18 -3.94 17.67
N ASN A 508 26.89 -3.94 17.35
CA ASN A 508 26.22 -2.77 16.77
C ASN A 508 26.23 -1.59 17.75
N LEU A 509 25.97 -1.82 19.05
CA LEU A 509 26.04 -0.78 20.08
C LEU A 509 27.45 -0.22 20.24
N VAL A 510 28.47 -1.07 20.16
CA VAL A 510 29.88 -0.64 20.16
C VAL A 510 30.17 0.27 18.95
N GLU A 511 29.79 -0.16 17.74
CA GLU A 511 29.98 0.64 16.51
C GLU A 511 29.29 2.01 16.63
N VAL A 512 28.08 2.07 17.21
CA VAL A 512 27.36 3.33 17.46
C VAL A 512 28.16 4.24 18.40
N CYS A 513 28.58 3.74 19.56
CA CYS A 513 29.28 4.55 20.57
C CYS A 513 30.67 5.00 20.10
N GLU A 514 31.37 4.21 19.29
CA GLU A 514 32.67 4.60 18.73
C GLU A 514 32.55 5.66 17.63
N LEU A 515 31.50 5.58 16.80
CA LEU A 515 31.25 6.55 15.74
C LEU A 515 30.64 7.86 16.25
N ASP A 516 29.87 7.81 17.34
CA ASP A 516 29.25 8.96 17.98
C ASP A 516 29.47 8.92 19.50
N PRO A 517 30.56 9.56 20.00
CA PRO A 517 30.85 9.64 21.42
C PRO A 517 29.80 10.37 22.26
N SER A 518 28.86 11.09 21.63
CA SER A 518 27.75 11.75 22.31
C SER A 518 26.52 10.86 22.46
N HIS A 519 26.53 9.67 21.85
CA HIS A 519 25.46 8.71 21.96
C HIS A 519 25.27 8.24 23.41
N ASP A 520 24.02 7.94 23.77
CA ASP A 520 23.67 7.50 25.11
C ASP A 520 24.31 6.15 25.45
N ILE A 521 25.30 6.18 26.34
CA ILE A 521 26.07 5.02 26.78
C ILE A 521 25.23 4.01 27.58
N ARG A 522 24.03 4.38 28.05
CA ARG A 522 23.17 3.52 28.86
C ARG A 522 22.76 2.24 28.13
N SER A 523 22.50 2.32 26.82
CA SER A 523 22.16 1.15 26.01
C SER A 523 23.30 0.13 25.97
N LEU A 524 24.54 0.61 25.77
CA LEU A 524 25.73 -0.24 25.80
C LEU A 524 25.95 -0.82 27.21
N SER A 525 25.84 0.02 28.24
CA SER A 525 25.96 -0.38 29.65
C SER A 525 24.99 -1.52 30.02
N MET A 526 23.71 -1.36 29.67
CA MET A 526 22.68 -2.38 29.91
C MET A 526 22.96 -3.68 29.15
N SER A 527 23.42 -3.59 27.89
CA SER A 527 23.73 -4.76 27.07
C SER A 527 24.95 -5.53 27.59
N VAL A 528 26.03 -4.81 27.96
CA VAL A 528 27.23 -5.42 28.55
C VAL A 528 26.88 -6.10 29.88
N ASN A 529 26.14 -5.40 30.75
CA ASN A 529 25.69 -5.96 32.01
C ASN A 529 24.84 -7.23 31.81
N GLY A 530 23.91 -7.22 30.85
CA GLY A 530 23.06 -8.38 30.54
C GLY A 530 23.82 -9.61 29.98
N VAL A 531 25.03 -9.42 29.47
CA VAL A 531 25.90 -10.52 29.00
C VAL A 531 26.85 -10.99 30.09
N LEU A 532 27.49 -10.07 30.82
CA LEU A 532 28.52 -10.39 31.82
C LEU A 532 27.94 -10.76 33.20
N ASP A 533 26.84 -10.13 33.61
CA ASP A 533 26.19 -10.33 34.90
C ASP A 533 24.76 -10.86 34.72
N ALA A 534 24.65 -12.05 34.12
CA ALA A 534 23.38 -12.70 33.78
C ALA A 534 22.64 -13.29 35.01
N ALA A 535 22.44 -12.49 36.06
CA ALA A 535 21.87 -12.88 37.35
C ALA A 535 20.45 -13.47 37.26
N VAL A 536 19.68 -13.14 36.22
CA VAL A 536 18.26 -13.53 36.07
C VAL A 536 18.09 -14.83 35.26
N MET A 537 18.87 -15.03 34.19
CA MET A 537 18.73 -16.19 33.29
C MET A 537 19.77 -17.29 33.54
N GLY A 538 20.64 -17.13 34.54
CA GLY A 538 21.61 -18.15 34.98
C GLY A 538 22.82 -18.39 34.05
N GLY A 539 23.00 -17.54 33.03
CA GLY A 539 24.20 -17.48 32.19
C GLY A 539 24.61 -18.79 31.50
N VAL A 540 25.91 -18.94 31.27
CA VAL A 540 26.50 -20.12 30.58
C VAL A 540 26.25 -21.42 31.33
N ALA A 541 26.21 -21.38 32.67
CA ALA A 541 25.97 -22.54 33.52
C ALA A 541 24.62 -23.23 33.20
N LYS A 542 23.57 -22.45 32.92
CA LYS A 542 22.27 -23.02 32.54
C LYS A 542 22.30 -23.76 31.22
N TYR A 543 23.08 -23.29 30.25
CA TYR A 543 23.26 -24.02 28.99
C TYR A 543 24.11 -25.27 29.16
N GLN A 544 25.12 -25.23 30.03
CA GLN A 544 25.93 -26.38 30.38
C GLN A 544 25.06 -27.48 31.03
N GLU A 545 24.27 -27.14 32.05
CA GLU A 545 23.30 -28.03 32.69
C GLU A 545 22.29 -28.61 31.68
N ALA A 546 21.81 -27.77 30.74
CA ALA A 546 20.78 -28.16 29.79
C ALA A 546 21.26 -29.20 28.77
N PHE A 547 22.50 -29.04 28.25
CA PHE A 547 22.95 -29.76 27.07
C PHE A 547 24.16 -30.66 27.29
N PHE A 548 25.10 -30.27 28.16
CA PHE A 548 26.42 -30.92 28.27
C PHE A 548 26.55 -31.82 29.49
N ASP A 549 25.87 -31.47 30.59
CA ASP A 549 25.86 -32.26 31.84
C ASP A 549 24.65 -33.21 31.89
N SER A 550 24.00 -33.48 30.76
CA SER A 550 22.78 -34.27 30.67
C SER A 550 22.75 -35.19 29.45
N ASP A 551 21.78 -36.11 29.43
CA ASP A 551 21.57 -37.09 28.34
C ASP A 551 20.99 -36.45 27.04
N TYR A 552 21.11 -35.13 26.86
CA TYR A 552 20.53 -34.40 25.72
C TYR A 552 21.01 -34.94 24.37
N PHE A 553 22.30 -35.22 24.25
CA PHE A 553 22.89 -35.71 23.00
C PHE A 553 22.56 -37.18 22.71
N ASP A 554 22.13 -37.94 23.71
CA ASP A 554 21.56 -39.27 23.52
C ASP A 554 20.13 -39.19 22.96
N GLU A 555 19.34 -38.24 23.48
CA GLU A 555 17.98 -37.97 22.99
C GLU A 555 17.95 -37.28 21.60
N THR A 556 18.98 -36.49 21.29
CA THR A 556 19.09 -35.71 20.04
C THR A 556 20.48 -35.88 19.38
N PRO A 557 20.81 -37.06 18.82
CA PRO A 557 22.15 -37.34 18.31
C PRO A 557 22.61 -36.42 17.17
N GLN A 558 21.69 -35.93 16.33
CA GLN A 558 22.02 -35.02 15.24
C GLN A 558 22.64 -33.68 15.70
N ASP A 559 22.37 -33.26 16.94
CA ASP A 559 22.84 -32.00 17.50
C ASP A 559 24.28 -32.09 18.02
N LYS A 560 24.88 -33.29 18.09
CA LYS A 560 26.29 -33.46 18.49
C LYS A 560 27.23 -32.62 17.63
N ASN A 561 26.93 -32.47 16.34
CA ASN A 561 27.71 -31.64 15.41
C ASN A 561 27.57 -30.13 15.68
N LEU A 562 26.59 -29.69 16.47
CA LEU A 562 26.37 -28.30 16.87
C LEU A 562 27.09 -27.93 18.18
N ALA A 563 27.58 -28.91 18.93
CA ALA A 563 28.24 -28.69 20.21
C ALA A 563 29.47 -27.76 20.08
N GLU A 564 30.31 -27.96 19.07
CA GLU A 564 31.46 -27.08 18.82
C GLU A 564 31.03 -25.69 18.35
N LYS A 565 29.98 -25.59 17.51
CA LYS A 565 29.42 -24.28 17.11
C LYS A 565 28.89 -23.49 18.30
N PHE A 566 28.30 -24.15 19.29
CA PHE A 566 27.86 -23.51 20.53
C PHE A 566 29.05 -22.98 21.35
N LYS A 567 30.12 -23.77 21.49
CA LYS A 567 31.35 -23.32 22.14
C LYS A 567 32.00 -22.15 21.41
N GLU A 568 32.02 -22.16 20.08
CA GLU A 568 32.50 -21.04 19.25
C GLU A 568 31.66 -19.77 19.48
N ALA A 569 30.33 -19.88 19.50
CA ALA A 569 29.45 -18.75 19.79
C ALA A 569 29.72 -18.13 21.18
N LEU A 570 29.97 -18.96 22.20
CA LEU A 570 30.35 -18.48 23.53
C LEU A 570 31.70 -17.76 23.55
N ARG A 571 32.72 -18.32 22.85
CA ARG A 571 34.03 -17.66 22.71
C ARG A 571 33.89 -16.31 22.01
N TRP A 572 33.10 -16.26 20.95
CA TRP A 572 32.86 -15.04 20.20
C TRP A 572 32.14 -13.99 21.06
N GLN A 573 31.06 -14.36 21.75
CA GLN A 573 30.35 -13.45 22.65
C GLN A 573 31.27 -12.87 23.73
N LEU A 574 32.13 -13.70 24.33
CA LEU A 574 33.09 -13.27 25.34
C LEU A 574 34.10 -12.25 24.78
N GLN A 575 34.63 -12.50 23.58
CA GLN A 575 35.57 -11.57 22.92
C GLN A 575 34.92 -10.22 22.63
N GLU A 576 33.68 -10.22 22.14
CA GLU A 576 32.97 -8.97 21.85
C GLU A 576 32.50 -8.26 23.13
N ALA A 577 32.15 -9.00 24.18
CA ALA A 577 31.83 -8.43 25.48
C ALA A 577 33.03 -7.75 26.14
N GLU A 578 34.23 -8.30 26.00
CA GLU A 578 35.46 -7.66 26.45
C GLU A 578 35.72 -6.34 25.71
N LYS A 579 35.58 -6.33 24.38
CA LYS A 579 35.70 -5.09 23.58
C LYS A 579 34.66 -4.06 23.99
N ALA A 580 33.41 -4.49 24.13
CA ALA A 580 32.29 -3.63 24.52
C ALA A 580 32.48 -3.01 25.89
N LEU A 581 32.99 -3.78 26.87
CA LEU A 581 33.35 -3.27 28.19
C LEU A 581 34.47 -2.23 28.09
N GLY A 582 35.49 -2.45 27.24
CA GLY A 582 36.54 -1.47 26.99
C GLY A 582 36.02 -0.14 26.44
N VAL A 583 35.10 -0.19 25.48
CA VAL A 583 34.44 1.02 24.92
C VAL A 583 33.56 1.69 25.97
N TYR A 584 32.79 0.91 26.74
CA TYR A 584 32.00 1.45 27.84
C TYR A 584 32.89 2.14 28.89
N ALA A 585 34.01 1.53 29.29
CA ALA A 585 34.96 2.09 30.23
C ALA A 585 35.55 3.43 29.76
N LYS A 586 35.79 3.57 28.46
CA LYS A 586 36.33 4.78 27.83
C LYS A 586 35.33 5.93 27.78
N HIS A 587 34.05 5.65 27.56
CA HIS A 587 33.01 6.64 27.28
C HIS A 587 32.03 6.89 28.45
N ARG A 588 32.21 6.18 29.58
CA ARG A 588 31.36 6.36 30.77
C ARG A 588 31.58 7.74 31.43
N PRO A 589 30.56 8.29 32.11
CA PRO A 589 30.76 9.34 33.11
C PRO A 589 31.41 8.79 34.39
N ASP A 590 32.09 9.65 35.15
CA ASP A 590 32.88 9.26 36.34
C ASP A 590 32.07 8.52 37.42
N ASN A 591 30.78 8.83 37.56
CA ASN A 591 29.88 8.20 38.52
C ASN A 591 29.58 6.72 38.23
N LEU A 592 29.97 6.19 37.06
CA LEU A 592 29.81 4.79 36.68
C LEU A 592 31.13 4.00 36.77
N ALA A 593 32.17 4.56 37.40
CA ALA A 593 33.45 3.87 37.57
C ALA A 593 33.31 2.54 38.33
N ASP A 594 32.60 2.54 39.46
CA ASP A 594 32.39 1.34 40.28
C ASP A 594 31.61 0.25 39.52
N HIS A 595 30.66 0.64 38.67
CA HIS A 595 29.90 -0.28 37.85
C HIS A 595 30.78 -1.01 36.83
N VAL A 596 31.76 -0.31 36.24
CA VAL A 596 32.70 -0.97 35.34
C VAL A 596 33.66 -1.89 36.10
N THR A 597 34.15 -1.50 37.27
CA THR A 597 34.99 -2.38 38.11
C THR A 597 34.25 -3.68 38.41
N HIS A 598 32.97 -3.61 38.78
CA HIS A 598 32.12 -4.80 38.96
C HIS A 598 32.02 -5.65 37.68
N LEU A 599 31.79 -5.03 36.52
CA LEU A 599 31.71 -5.75 35.25
C LEU A 599 33.05 -6.37 34.82
N GLU A 600 34.18 -5.76 35.15
CA GLU A 600 35.51 -6.32 34.94
C GLU A 600 35.72 -7.58 35.79
N GLU A 601 35.27 -7.58 37.05
CA GLU A 601 35.27 -8.77 37.90
C GLU A 601 34.35 -9.87 37.34
N CYS A 602 33.15 -9.52 36.87
CA CYS A 602 32.25 -10.44 36.18
C CYS A 602 32.88 -11.03 34.92
N LEU A 603 33.59 -10.22 34.12
CA LEU A 603 34.31 -10.69 32.94
C LEU A 603 35.41 -11.69 33.29
N ILE A 604 36.20 -11.43 34.34
CA ILE A 604 37.24 -12.36 34.82
C ILE A 604 36.62 -13.70 35.23
N LYS A 605 35.51 -13.65 35.98
CA LYS A 605 34.76 -14.84 36.39
C LYS A 605 34.23 -15.61 35.17
N MET A 606 33.56 -14.93 34.24
CA MET A 606 33.04 -15.54 33.02
C MET A 606 34.14 -16.17 32.16
N LYS A 607 35.31 -15.51 32.03
CA LYS A 607 36.49 -16.06 31.35
C LYS A 607 36.95 -17.37 31.98
N ARG A 608 37.06 -17.41 33.32
CA ARG A 608 37.46 -18.60 34.05
C ARG A 608 36.46 -19.74 33.86
N ASP A 609 35.18 -19.46 34.10
CA ASP A 609 34.11 -20.47 34.02
C ASP A 609 33.99 -21.02 32.59
N LEU A 610 34.13 -20.17 31.56
CA LEU A 610 34.15 -20.62 30.16
C LEU A 610 35.40 -21.45 29.85
N MET A 611 36.59 -21.05 30.34
CA MET A 611 37.81 -21.85 30.16
C MET A 611 37.68 -23.23 30.81
N GLU A 612 37.11 -23.33 32.00
CA GLU A 612 36.82 -24.62 32.66
C GLU A 612 35.86 -25.46 31.80
N PHE A 613 34.75 -24.88 31.35
CA PHE A 613 33.79 -25.57 30.47
C PHE A 613 34.44 -26.09 29.17
N LEU A 614 35.28 -25.27 28.54
CA LEU A 614 35.99 -25.63 27.31
C LEU A 614 37.11 -26.64 27.53
N ALA A 615 37.74 -26.61 28.71
CA ALA A 615 38.86 -27.48 29.06
C ALA A 615 38.45 -28.90 29.39
N HIS A 616 37.19 -29.18 29.73
CA HIS A 616 36.68 -30.52 30.02
C HIS A 616 36.52 -31.35 28.73
N PRO A 617 37.44 -32.28 28.40
CA PRO A 617 37.33 -33.12 27.23
C PRO A 617 36.78 -34.47 27.69
N ARG A 618 35.55 -34.80 27.26
CA ARG A 618 34.93 -36.14 27.39
C ARG A 618 34.35 -36.49 28.77
N ARG A 619 33.05 -36.26 28.95
CA ARG A 619 32.16 -37.43 29.02
C ARG A 619 31.83 -37.77 27.57
N LYS A 620 32.12 -39.00 27.14
CA LYS A 620 31.84 -39.43 25.77
C LYS A 620 30.36 -39.13 25.48
N PHE A 621 30.10 -38.20 24.56
CA PHE A 621 28.76 -37.94 24.05
C PHE A 621 28.28 -39.12 23.23
#